data_AF-A0A645CL80-F1
#
_entry.id   AF-A0A645CL80-F1
#
_cell.length_a   1.000
_cell.length_b   1.000
_cell.length_c   1.000
_cell.angle_alpha   90.00
_cell.angle_beta   90.00
_cell.angle_gamma   90.00
#
_symmetry.space_group_name_H-M   'P 1'
#
loop_
_entity.id
_entity.type
_entity.pdbx_description
1 polymer ?
#
loop_
_entity_poly.entity_id
_entity_poly.type
_entity_poly.pdbx_seq_one_letter_code
_entity_poly.pdbx_strand_id
1 'polypeptide(L)'
;MQHPKDMVKYQGQAYDYIAFDEVTHFTYEEYSYLFSRNRPSGPGTRVYLRATANPGGAGHGWVKARFITAGPPMTPMYEDVRYLGADGKPVTVRQSRIFVPSTVYDNKALLQNDPLYVARLAAMPEAQRKALLYGDWDTFSGQVFTEWKNDPAHYGDRLGTHVVSPFMIPPAWRVWRSFDWGYRKPFSCHWYAVDFERRLYCIRELYGCAGEPDVGLRWEPGRVAAKIKEIEGQDENLKNKQIYGVADPAIFADTGSGESVARLMEGQRVFFEPADNARLAGKMQLHHRLSFDKDGIPMLYVFSTCKHLIRTLPALVYDHTDVEDVDTTCEDHAYDELRYICMKNWVTPRPPQERAAPGDDPLELAQPKKYDKYDFYKRM
;
A
#
# COMPACT_ATOMS: atom_id res chain seq x y z
N MET A 1 -11.63 4.50 -23.24
CA MET A 1 -10.65 3.42 -23.00
C MET A 1 -11.24 2.61 -21.86
N GLN A 2 -11.62 1.36 -22.08
CA GLN A 2 -12.32 0.54 -21.07
C GLN A 2 -11.58 -0.78 -20.81
N HIS A 3 -10.63 -1.16 -21.69
CA HIS A 3 -9.74 -2.30 -21.52
C HIS A 3 -8.29 -1.94 -21.92
N PRO A 4 -7.25 -2.65 -21.41
CA PRO A 4 -5.85 -2.38 -21.75
C PRO A 4 -5.56 -2.43 -23.26
N LYS A 5 -6.29 -3.26 -24.02
CA LYS A 5 -6.16 -3.36 -25.48
C LYS A 5 -6.66 -2.10 -26.22
N ASP A 6 -7.50 -1.28 -25.60
CA ASP A 6 -7.95 -0.02 -26.19
C ASP A 6 -6.81 1.02 -26.31
N MET A 7 -5.73 0.85 -25.54
CA MET A 7 -4.52 1.67 -25.67
C MET A 7 -4.00 1.70 -27.12
N VAL A 8 -4.10 0.57 -27.83
CA VAL A 8 -3.64 0.43 -29.23
C VAL A 8 -4.42 1.34 -30.18
N LYS A 9 -5.69 1.66 -29.88
CA LYS A 9 -6.50 2.59 -30.69
C LYS A 9 -5.94 4.01 -30.72
N TYR A 10 -5.18 4.38 -29.68
CA TYR A 10 -4.53 5.69 -29.56
C TYR A 10 -3.07 5.66 -30.01
N GLN A 11 -2.62 4.55 -30.58
CA GLN A 11 -1.27 4.46 -31.14
C GLN A 11 -1.14 5.36 -32.37
N GLY A 12 -0.05 6.13 -32.42
CA GLY A 12 0.25 7.05 -33.52
C GLY A 12 -0.50 8.39 -33.48
N GLN A 13 -1.55 8.53 -32.68
CA GLN A 13 -2.33 9.78 -32.59
C GLN A 13 -1.63 10.87 -31.77
N ALA A 14 -2.01 12.12 -32.01
CA ALA A 14 -1.51 13.30 -31.32
C ALA A 14 -2.68 14.07 -30.70
N TYR A 15 -2.53 14.48 -29.45
CA TYR A 15 -3.51 15.24 -28.69
C TYR A 15 -2.81 16.41 -28.00
N ASP A 16 -3.36 17.61 -28.16
CA ASP A 16 -2.92 18.80 -27.42
C ASP A 16 -3.41 18.78 -25.97
N TYR A 17 -4.55 18.13 -25.76
CA TYR A 17 -5.20 18.04 -24.47
C TYR A 17 -5.74 16.63 -24.27
N ILE A 18 -5.38 16.03 -23.15
CA ILE A 18 -5.90 14.73 -22.72
C ILE A 18 -6.66 14.93 -21.42
N ALA A 19 -7.92 14.51 -21.40
CA ALA A 19 -8.78 14.52 -20.24
C ALA A 19 -9.11 13.09 -19.83
N PHE A 20 -8.92 12.77 -18.55
CA PHE A 20 -9.45 11.56 -17.95
C PHE A 20 -10.63 11.95 -17.07
N ASP A 21 -11.76 11.26 -17.27
CA ASP A 21 -12.86 11.26 -16.32
C ASP A 21 -12.79 9.98 -15.49
N GLU A 22 -13.01 10.09 -14.18
CA GLU A 22 -12.83 9.01 -13.20
C GLU A 22 -11.50 8.26 -13.38
N VAL A 23 -10.37 8.97 -13.29
CA VAL A 23 -9.03 8.41 -13.54
C VAL A 23 -8.68 7.23 -12.62
N THR A 24 -9.37 7.11 -11.49
CA THR A 24 -9.34 6.00 -10.55
C THR A 24 -9.87 4.68 -11.12
N HIS A 25 -10.53 4.67 -12.27
CA HIS A 25 -10.93 3.44 -12.98
C HIS A 25 -9.83 2.88 -13.89
N PHE A 26 -8.69 3.57 -14.02
CA PHE A 26 -7.58 3.18 -14.88
C PHE A 26 -6.38 2.71 -14.06
N THR A 27 -5.64 1.75 -14.61
CA THR A 27 -4.31 1.41 -14.10
C THR A 27 -3.31 2.53 -14.39
N TYR A 28 -2.19 2.56 -13.66
CA TYR A 28 -1.13 3.54 -13.94
C TYR A 28 -0.52 3.37 -15.33
N GLU A 29 -0.43 2.13 -15.83
CA GLU A 29 0.04 1.83 -17.18
C GLU A 29 -0.85 2.49 -18.24
N GLU A 30 -2.17 2.33 -18.15
CA GLU A 30 -3.13 2.97 -19.07
C GLU A 30 -3.04 4.49 -19.04
N TYR A 31 -2.95 5.06 -17.84
CA TYR A 31 -2.82 6.50 -17.64
C TYR A 31 -1.52 7.07 -18.22
N SER A 32 -0.38 6.46 -17.86
CA SER A 32 0.95 6.92 -18.28
C SER A 32 1.22 6.69 -19.77
N TYR A 33 0.64 5.65 -20.36
CA TYR A 33 0.78 5.36 -21.78
C TYR A 33 0.32 6.52 -22.67
N LEU A 34 -0.71 7.26 -22.26
CA LEU A 34 -1.20 8.42 -23.01
C LEU A 34 -0.27 9.63 -22.97
N PHE A 35 0.73 9.69 -22.09
CA PHE A 35 1.69 10.80 -22.04
C PHE A 35 2.43 11.00 -23.36
N SER A 36 2.78 9.91 -24.05
CA SER A 36 3.49 9.96 -25.34
C SER A 36 2.63 10.50 -26.50
N ARG A 37 1.31 10.64 -26.29
CA ARG A 37 0.38 11.22 -27.27
C ARG A 37 0.07 12.67 -26.97
N ASN A 38 0.37 13.13 -25.77
CA ASN A 38 0.18 14.51 -25.36
C ASN A 38 1.28 15.38 -25.98
N ARG A 39 1.07 15.79 -27.23
CA ARG A 39 2.05 16.49 -28.06
C ARG A 39 1.36 17.47 -29.00
N PRO A 40 2.02 18.60 -29.33
CA PRO A 40 1.36 19.71 -30.01
C PRO A 40 0.97 19.33 -31.44
N SER A 41 -0.23 19.71 -31.86
CA SER A 41 -0.74 19.64 -33.23
C SER A 41 -0.25 20.82 -34.09
N GLY A 42 0.20 21.91 -33.44
CA GLY A 42 0.77 23.08 -34.11
C GLY A 42 1.63 23.96 -33.19
N PRO A 43 2.39 24.91 -33.77
CA PRO A 43 3.29 25.79 -33.01
C PRO A 43 2.58 26.62 -31.94
N GLY A 44 3.16 26.69 -30.74
CA GLY A 44 2.64 27.50 -29.64
C GLY A 44 1.45 26.88 -28.89
N THR A 45 1.01 25.69 -29.27
CA THR A 45 -0.13 25.02 -28.61
C THR A 45 0.25 24.57 -27.20
N ARG A 46 -0.59 24.91 -26.22
CA ARG A 46 -0.42 24.45 -24.83
C ARG A 46 -0.78 22.98 -24.74
N VAL A 47 0.19 22.17 -24.30
CA VAL A 47 0.03 20.72 -24.16
C VAL A 47 -0.07 20.33 -22.70
N TYR A 48 -1.16 19.69 -22.29
CA TYR A 48 -1.36 19.34 -20.88
C TYR A 48 -2.42 18.24 -20.71
N LEU A 49 -2.39 17.64 -19.52
CA LEU A 49 -3.30 16.58 -19.13
C LEU A 49 -4.12 17.05 -17.93
N ARG A 50 -5.40 16.68 -17.89
CA ARG A 50 -6.28 16.91 -16.73
C ARG A 50 -7.01 15.61 -16.41
N ALA A 51 -7.18 15.35 -15.12
CA ALA A 51 -7.92 14.19 -14.64
C ALA A 51 -8.91 14.63 -13.56
N THR A 52 -10.12 14.10 -13.60
CA THR A 52 -11.10 14.11 -12.50
C THR A 52 -11.16 12.72 -11.88
N ALA A 53 -11.46 12.65 -10.59
CA ALA A 53 -11.58 11.38 -9.88
C ALA A 53 -12.36 11.55 -8.59
N ASN A 54 -13.18 10.55 -8.29
CA ASN A 54 -13.63 10.27 -6.93
C ASN A 54 -12.77 9.16 -6.29
N PRO A 55 -12.61 9.14 -4.96
CA PRO A 55 -11.90 8.05 -4.28
C PRO A 55 -12.57 6.70 -4.53
N GLY A 56 -11.81 5.74 -5.08
CA GLY A 56 -12.28 4.38 -5.34
C GLY A 56 -11.56 3.73 -6.51
N GLY A 57 -12.02 2.56 -6.95
CA GLY A 57 -11.57 1.88 -8.19
C GLY A 57 -10.15 1.30 -8.15
N ALA A 58 -9.79 0.55 -9.19
CA ALA A 58 -8.48 -0.12 -9.32
C ALA A 58 -7.28 0.85 -9.30
N GLY A 59 -7.51 2.09 -9.76
CA GLY A 59 -6.51 3.15 -9.77
C GLY A 59 -6.34 3.91 -8.45
N HIS A 60 -7.18 3.64 -7.44
CA HIS A 60 -7.18 4.37 -6.16
C HIS A 60 -5.76 4.58 -5.61
N GLY A 61 -5.02 3.48 -5.44
CA GLY A 61 -3.72 3.48 -4.76
C GLY A 61 -2.68 4.35 -5.46
N TRP A 62 -2.55 4.24 -6.79
CA TRP A 62 -1.56 5.03 -7.52
C TRP A 62 -1.97 6.49 -7.65
N VAL A 63 -3.27 6.80 -7.79
CA VAL A 63 -3.77 8.19 -7.85
C VAL A 63 -3.50 8.89 -6.52
N LYS A 64 -3.84 8.22 -5.41
CA LYS A 64 -3.57 8.71 -4.06
C LYS A 64 -2.08 8.98 -3.86
N ALA A 65 -1.24 8.00 -4.18
CA ALA A 65 0.21 8.11 -4.05
C ALA A 65 0.80 9.25 -4.91
N ARG A 66 0.31 9.42 -6.14
CA ARG A 66 0.84 10.39 -7.11
C ARG A 66 0.39 11.83 -6.87
N PHE A 67 -0.84 12.03 -6.41
CA PHE A 67 -1.46 13.36 -6.34
C PHE A 67 -1.84 13.80 -4.93
N ILE A 68 -2.33 12.89 -4.08
CA ILE A 68 -2.97 13.24 -2.80
C ILE A 68 -1.93 13.26 -1.68
N THR A 69 -1.18 12.18 -1.52
CA THR A 69 -0.15 12.08 -0.46
C THR A 69 1.21 12.64 -0.90
N ALA A 70 1.35 13.02 -2.16
CA ALA A 70 2.61 13.51 -2.72
C ALA A 70 2.95 14.94 -2.28
N GLY A 71 1.97 15.73 -1.85
CA GLY A 71 2.17 17.09 -1.35
C GLY A 71 0.86 17.74 -0.91
N PRO A 72 0.92 18.92 -0.27
CA PRO A 72 -0.27 19.63 0.15
C PRO A 72 -1.19 19.98 -1.05
N PRO A 73 -2.51 20.00 -0.85
CA PRO A 73 -3.45 20.46 -1.88
C PRO A 73 -3.09 21.86 -2.41
N MET A 74 -3.46 22.15 -3.65
CA MET A 74 -3.21 23.44 -4.32
C MET A 74 -1.74 23.85 -4.45
N THR A 75 -0.81 22.92 -4.23
CA THR A 75 0.63 23.16 -4.33
C THR A 75 1.20 22.44 -5.56
N PRO A 76 1.83 23.15 -6.52
CA PRO A 76 2.54 22.52 -7.63
C PRO A 76 3.67 21.63 -7.13
N MET A 77 3.64 20.37 -7.53
CA MET A 77 4.70 19.40 -7.33
C MET A 77 5.54 19.30 -8.61
N TYR A 78 6.85 19.23 -8.46
CA TYR A 78 7.78 19.18 -9.58
C TYR A 78 8.55 17.86 -9.62
N GLU A 79 8.80 17.36 -10.82
CA GLU A 79 9.55 16.14 -11.06
C GLU A 79 10.55 16.38 -12.20
N ASP A 80 11.81 16.04 -11.97
CA ASP A 80 12.87 16.20 -12.95
C ASP A 80 13.04 14.91 -13.75
N VAL A 81 12.70 14.96 -15.04
CA VAL A 81 12.84 13.85 -15.98
C VAL A 81 14.15 13.98 -16.73
N ARG A 82 14.96 12.92 -16.72
CA ARG A 82 16.26 12.88 -17.40
C ARG A 82 16.21 11.98 -18.61
N TYR A 83 16.68 12.46 -19.76
CA TYR A 83 16.81 11.67 -20.98
C TYR A 83 18.04 12.11 -21.78
N LEU A 84 18.44 11.35 -22.79
CA LEU A 84 19.53 11.74 -23.70
C LEU A 84 18.96 12.53 -24.87
N GLY A 85 19.51 13.72 -25.11
CA GLY A 85 19.18 14.54 -26.28
C GLY A 85 19.66 13.91 -27.58
N ALA A 86 19.23 14.48 -28.71
CA ALA A 86 19.66 14.02 -30.04
C ALA A 86 21.18 14.10 -30.26
N ASP A 87 21.88 14.93 -29.49
CA ASP A 87 23.34 15.06 -29.48
C ASP A 87 24.04 14.10 -28.50
N GLY A 88 23.29 13.19 -27.88
CA GLY A 88 23.79 12.22 -26.90
C GLY A 88 24.05 12.80 -25.51
N LYS A 89 23.74 14.07 -25.25
CA LYS A 89 23.97 14.69 -23.93
C LYS A 89 22.76 14.50 -23.00
N PRO A 90 22.99 14.38 -21.68
CA PRO A 90 21.89 14.30 -20.72
C PRO A 90 21.14 15.63 -20.66
N VAL A 91 19.83 15.57 -20.90
CA VAL A 91 18.87 16.66 -20.74
C VAL A 91 18.04 16.37 -19.51
N THR A 92 17.85 17.39 -18.66
CA THR A 92 16.90 17.33 -17.54
C THR A 92 15.78 18.31 -17.80
N VAL A 93 14.54 17.81 -17.84
CA VAL A 93 13.34 18.63 -18.00
C VAL A 93 12.49 18.52 -16.75
N ARG A 94 12.05 19.66 -16.24
CA ARG A 94 11.16 19.72 -15.09
C ARG A 94 9.71 19.66 -15.56
N GLN A 95 8.98 18.68 -15.06
CA GLN A 95 7.54 18.55 -15.21
C GLN A 95 6.85 18.98 -13.92
N SER A 96 5.57 19.34 -14.01
CA SER A 96 4.77 19.71 -12.84
C SER A 96 3.41 19.04 -12.84
N ARG A 97 2.89 18.78 -11.65
CA ARG A 97 1.53 18.31 -11.40
C ARG A 97 0.97 19.04 -10.19
N ILE A 98 -0.35 19.16 -10.11
CA ILE A 98 -1.03 19.80 -8.98
C ILE A 98 -2.29 19.02 -8.65
N PHE A 99 -2.57 18.85 -7.37
CA PHE A 99 -3.84 18.34 -6.88
C PHE A 99 -4.74 19.51 -6.49
N VAL A 100 -5.94 19.55 -7.06
CA VAL A 100 -6.97 20.54 -6.77
C VAL A 100 -8.15 19.79 -6.13
N PRO A 101 -8.35 19.91 -4.80
CA PRO A 101 -9.48 19.26 -4.16
C PRO A 101 -10.78 19.96 -4.58
N SER A 102 -11.85 19.18 -4.70
CA SER A 102 -13.20 19.68 -4.96
C SER A 102 -14.18 18.87 -4.11
N THR A 103 -15.19 19.56 -3.61
CA THR A 103 -16.30 19.01 -2.83
C THR A 103 -17.61 19.39 -3.48
N VAL A 104 -18.70 18.74 -3.07
CA VAL A 104 -20.05 19.11 -3.53
C VAL A 104 -20.39 20.58 -3.21
N TYR A 105 -19.81 21.13 -2.14
CA TYR A 105 -20.05 22.50 -1.68
C TYR A 105 -19.43 23.55 -2.59
N ASP A 106 -18.46 23.18 -3.43
CA ASP A 106 -17.86 24.08 -4.42
C ASP A 106 -18.83 24.34 -5.60
N ASN A 107 -19.78 23.42 -5.84
CA ASN A 107 -20.76 23.54 -6.91
C ASN A 107 -22.06 24.20 -6.44
N LYS A 108 -22.02 25.53 -6.28
CA LYS A 108 -23.18 26.33 -5.84
C LYS A 108 -24.42 26.17 -6.74
N ALA A 109 -24.23 26.03 -8.06
CA ALA A 109 -25.33 25.89 -9.00
C ALA A 109 -26.05 24.54 -8.84
N LEU A 110 -25.31 23.46 -8.62
CA LEU A 110 -25.88 22.14 -8.33
C LEU A 110 -26.72 22.18 -7.05
N LEU A 111 -26.20 22.79 -5.99
CA LEU A 111 -26.91 22.88 -4.71
C LEU A 111 -28.18 23.75 -4.78
N GLN A 112 -28.18 24.78 -5.63
CA GLN A 112 -29.38 25.58 -5.89
C GLN A 112 -30.45 24.80 -6.67
N ASN A 113 -30.02 24.03 -7.67
CA ASN A 113 -30.93 23.26 -8.52
C ASN A 113 -31.44 21.98 -7.85
N ASP A 114 -30.65 21.39 -6.94
CA ASP A 114 -31.00 20.17 -6.21
C ASP A 114 -30.61 20.25 -4.73
N PRO A 115 -31.44 20.92 -3.91
CA PRO A 115 -31.17 21.07 -2.48
C PRO A 115 -31.08 19.74 -1.71
N LEU A 116 -31.60 18.65 -2.28
CA LEU A 116 -31.61 17.32 -1.65
C LEU A 116 -30.38 16.48 -2.03
N TYR A 117 -29.51 16.95 -2.93
CA TYR A 117 -28.34 16.17 -3.38
C TYR A 117 -27.39 15.81 -2.23
N VAL A 118 -27.10 16.76 -1.34
CA VAL A 118 -26.27 16.53 -0.14
C VAL A 118 -26.92 15.52 0.79
N ALA A 119 -28.24 15.58 0.97
CA ALA A 119 -28.97 14.64 1.82
C ALA A 119 -28.88 13.20 1.26
N ARG A 120 -28.92 13.03 -0.06
CA ARG A 120 -28.72 11.72 -0.71
C ARG A 120 -27.31 11.18 -0.51
N LEU A 121 -26.28 12.02 -0.64
CA LEU A 121 -24.90 11.63 -0.33
C LEU A 121 -24.71 11.29 1.15
N ALA A 122 -25.36 12.05 2.04
CA ALA A 122 -25.28 11.83 3.49
C ALA A 122 -25.99 10.54 3.96
N ALA A 123 -26.97 10.07 3.20
CA ALA A 123 -27.69 8.81 3.44
C ALA A 123 -26.94 7.57 2.94
N MET A 124 -25.82 7.74 2.22
CA MET A 124 -25.00 6.62 1.76
C MET A 124 -24.28 5.92 2.92
N PRO A 125 -23.86 4.64 2.73
CA PRO A 125 -22.99 3.95 3.67
C PRO A 125 -21.73 4.77 4.00
N GLU A 126 -21.20 4.62 5.21
CA GLU A 126 -20.16 5.50 5.76
C GLU A 126 -18.97 5.70 4.81
N ALA A 127 -18.46 4.63 4.19
CA ALA A 127 -17.35 4.69 3.25
C ALA A 127 -17.68 5.50 1.99
N GLN A 128 -18.84 5.26 1.37
CA GLN A 128 -19.28 6.00 0.17
C GLN A 128 -19.60 7.45 0.49
N ARG A 129 -20.22 7.71 1.65
CA ARG A 129 -20.44 9.06 2.15
C ARG A 129 -19.11 9.79 2.34
N LYS A 130 -18.14 9.20 3.02
CA LYS A 130 -16.82 9.81 3.23
C LYS A 130 -16.10 10.11 1.91
N ALA A 131 -16.07 9.15 0.99
CA ALA A 131 -15.46 9.32 -0.32
C ALA A 131 -16.15 10.42 -1.15
N LEU A 132 -17.47 10.33 -1.35
CA LEU A 132 -18.21 11.17 -2.30
C LEU A 132 -18.64 12.52 -1.73
N LEU A 133 -18.93 12.61 -0.44
CA LEU A 133 -19.36 13.85 0.21
C LEU A 133 -18.18 14.68 0.70
N TYR A 134 -17.21 14.03 1.35
CA TYR A 134 -16.08 14.71 2.01
C TYR A 134 -14.76 14.60 1.24
N GLY A 135 -14.71 13.84 0.14
CA GLY A 135 -13.48 13.66 -0.64
C GLY A 135 -12.42 12.88 0.13
N ASP A 136 -12.84 11.98 1.04
CA ASP A 136 -11.94 11.17 1.86
C ASP A 136 -11.26 10.09 0.99
N TRP A 137 -9.94 10.18 0.84
CA TRP A 137 -9.12 9.22 0.12
C TRP A 137 -8.62 8.06 1.01
N ASP A 138 -8.95 8.04 2.29
CA ASP A 138 -8.60 6.96 3.22
C ASP A 138 -9.70 5.90 3.32
N THR A 139 -10.94 6.23 2.96
CA THR A 139 -12.10 5.32 3.07
C THR A 139 -12.83 5.22 1.72
N PHE A 140 -12.88 4.06 1.06
CA PHE A 140 -13.62 3.88 -0.21
C PHE A 140 -14.30 2.51 -0.36
N SER A 141 -15.29 2.42 -1.24
CA SER A 141 -16.12 1.22 -1.44
C SER A 141 -15.34 0.10 -2.13
N GLY A 142 -15.47 -1.14 -1.62
CA GLY A 142 -14.80 -2.32 -2.17
C GLY A 142 -13.40 -2.57 -1.61
N GLN A 143 -12.92 -1.72 -0.71
CA GLN A 143 -11.67 -1.94 0.03
C GLN A 143 -11.74 -3.23 0.85
N VAL A 144 -10.72 -4.08 0.73
CA VAL A 144 -10.67 -5.37 1.44
C VAL A 144 -10.41 -5.14 2.93
N PHE A 145 -9.44 -4.28 3.27
CA PHE A 145 -9.00 -4.07 4.65
C PHE A 145 -9.49 -2.73 5.21
N THR A 146 -10.79 -2.63 5.47
CA THR A 146 -11.42 -1.42 6.03
C THR A 146 -11.02 -1.12 7.47
N GLU A 147 -10.49 -2.12 8.20
CA GLU A 147 -9.98 -1.97 9.56
C GLU A 147 -8.68 -1.15 9.60
N TRP A 148 -7.95 -1.08 8.48
CA TRP A 148 -6.68 -0.38 8.40
C TRP A 148 -6.84 1.10 8.79
N LYS A 149 -5.96 1.57 9.66
CA LYS A 149 -5.91 2.95 10.15
C LYS A 149 -4.48 3.43 10.21
N ASN A 150 -4.25 4.61 9.67
CA ASN A 150 -2.96 5.28 9.69
C ASN A 150 -3.16 6.67 10.28
N ASP A 151 -2.70 6.88 11.52
CA ASP A 151 -2.87 8.14 12.24
C ASP A 151 -1.53 8.59 12.82
N PRO A 152 -0.86 9.57 12.18
CA PRO A 152 0.41 10.11 12.62
C PRO A 152 0.43 10.63 14.06
N ALA A 153 -0.70 11.09 14.61
CA ALA A 153 -0.78 11.56 15.99
C ALA A 153 -0.52 10.43 17.01
N HIS A 154 -0.82 9.19 16.62
CA HIS A 154 -0.72 8.00 17.44
C HIS A 154 0.48 7.11 17.12
N TYR A 155 1.43 7.58 16.31
CA TYR A 155 2.64 6.79 16.00
C TYR A 155 3.49 6.47 17.24
N GLY A 156 3.44 7.33 18.26
CA GLY A 156 4.21 7.18 19.49
C GLY A 156 3.54 6.33 20.56
N ASP A 157 2.21 6.44 20.73
CA ASP A 157 1.44 5.71 21.74
C ASP A 157 0.86 4.40 21.21
N ARG A 158 0.73 4.28 19.87
CA ARG A 158 0.29 3.10 19.12
C ARG A 158 -1.19 2.76 19.33
N LEU A 159 -1.99 3.73 19.75
CA LEU A 159 -3.41 3.56 20.04
C LEU A 159 -4.27 3.88 18.82
N GLY A 160 -5.13 2.94 18.42
CA GLY A 160 -6.08 3.15 17.33
C GLY A 160 -5.44 3.32 15.94
N THR A 161 -4.17 2.94 15.79
CA THR A 161 -3.41 3.03 14.54
C THR A 161 -2.61 1.76 14.27
N HIS A 162 -2.38 1.46 12.99
CA HIS A 162 -1.52 0.35 12.54
C HIS A 162 -0.09 0.80 12.26
N VAL A 163 0.12 2.09 12.05
CA VAL A 163 1.43 2.63 11.70
C VAL A 163 2.07 3.26 12.94
N VAL A 164 3.34 2.95 13.17
CA VAL A 164 4.06 3.38 14.39
C VAL A 164 5.44 3.92 14.07
N SER A 165 5.97 4.77 14.95
CA SER A 165 7.35 5.22 14.84
C SER A 165 8.32 4.03 15.00
N PRO A 166 9.39 3.95 14.19
CA PRO A 166 10.41 2.93 14.36
C PRO A 166 11.03 2.97 15.76
N PHE A 167 11.27 1.79 16.33
CA PHE A 167 11.94 1.63 17.61
C PHE A 167 12.90 0.43 17.58
N MET A 168 13.80 0.38 18.56
CA MET A 168 14.67 -0.79 18.77
C MET A 168 13.84 -1.93 19.37
N ILE A 169 13.69 -3.02 18.62
CA ILE A 169 12.93 -4.17 19.10
C ILE A 169 13.64 -4.85 20.26
N PRO A 170 12.92 -5.41 21.23
CA PRO A 170 13.52 -6.23 22.28
C PRO A 170 14.41 -7.36 21.73
N PRO A 171 15.57 -7.63 22.37
CA PRO A 171 16.47 -8.69 21.93
C PRO A 171 15.81 -10.08 21.85
N ALA A 172 14.89 -10.36 22.78
CA ALA A 172 14.20 -11.64 22.87
C ALA A 172 13.12 -11.88 21.80
N TRP A 173 12.70 -10.84 21.07
CA TRP A 173 11.72 -11.01 20.00
C TRP A 173 12.33 -11.74 18.80
N ARG A 174 11.58 -12.73 18.30
CA ARG A 174 11.94 -13.49 17.11
C ARG A 174 11.72 -12.62 15.88
N VAL A 175 12.61 -12.75 14.89
CA VAL A 175 12.49 -12.04 13.62
C VAL A 175 12.33 -13.04 12.49
N TRP A 176 11.32 -12.78 11.67
CA TRP A 176 11.07 -13.49 10.43
C TRP A 176 11.30 -12.54 9.26
N ARG A 177 11.64 -13.08 8.10
CA ARG A 177 11.47 -12.43 6.81
C ARG A 177 10.40 -13.19 6.02
N SER A 178 9.52 -12.46 5.36
CA SER A 178 8.60 -13.03 4.39
C SER A 178 9.00 -12.57 3.00
N PHE A 179 8.65 -13.35 1.97
CA PHE A 179 9.10 -13.06 0.62
C PHE A 179 8.11 -13.47 -0.46
N ASP A 180 7.80 -12.52 -1.32
CA ASP A 180 7.08 -12.70 -2.59
C ASP A 180 8.02 -12.36 -3.76
N TRP A 181 8.17 -13.30 -4.71
CA TRP A 181 9.11 -13.18 -5.81
C TRP A 181 8.48 -12.48 -7.02
N GLY A 182 9.17 -11.44 -7.52
CA GLY A 182 8.78 -10.72 -8.72
C GLY A 182 9.98 -10.27 -9.54
N TYR A 183 9.90 -10.48 -10.86
CA TYR A 183 10.91 -9.99 -11.81
C TYR A 183 10.42 -8.79 -12.62
N ARG A 184 9.36 -9.00 -13.41
CA ARG A 184 8.68 -7.94 -14.18
C ARG A 184 7.75 -7.11 -13.30
N LYS A 185 7.11 -7.78 -12.33
CA LYS A 185 6.38 -7.19 -11.21
C LYS A 185 7.33 -6.99 -10.03
N PRO A 186 7.02 -6.09 -9.08
CA PRO A 186 7.81 -5.94 -7.86
C PRO A 186 7.98 -7.27 -7.12
N PHE A 187 9.16 -7.50 -6.55
CA PHE A 187 9.30 -8.46 -5.46
C PHE A 187 9.06 -7.73 -4.13
N SER A 188 8.65 -8.47 -3.11
CA SER A 188 8.41 -7.92 -1.77
C SER A 188 9.11 -8.75 -0.71
N CYS A 189 9.92 -8.11 0.13
CA CYS A 189 10.60 -8.73 1.26
C CYS A 189 10.46 -7.85 2.50
N HIS A 190 9.69 -8.28 3.49
CA HIS A 190 9.55 -7.56 4.74
C HIS A 190 10.07 -8.38 5.92
N TRP A 191 10.63 -7.68 6.91
CA TRP A 191 11.06 -8.29 8.17
C TRP A 191 10.04 -8.01 9.26
N TYR A 192 9.65 -9.07 9.95
CA TYR A 192 8.62 -9.09 10.97
C TYR A 192 9.19 -9.50 12.31
N ALA A 193 9.15 -8.61 13.30
CA ALA A 193 9.40 -8.97 14.68
C ALA A 193 8.10 -9.51 15.31
N VAL A 194 8.21 -10.60 16.07
CA VAL A 194 7.09 -11.26 16.75
C VAL A 194 7.30 -11.13 18.25
N ASP A 195 6.37 -10.49 18.93
CA ASP A 195 6.38 -10.42 20.40
C ASP A 195 5.88 -11.72 21.06
N PHE A 196 5.85 -11.74 22.39
CA PHE A 196 5.40 -12.90 23.15
C PHE A 196 3.90 -13.18 23.06
N GLU A 197 3.10 -12.19 22.64
CA GLU A 197 1.66 -12.33 22.43
C GLU A 197 1.32 -12.68 20.97
N ARG A 198 2.33 -12.94 20.11
CA ARG A 198 2.21 -13.18 18.65
C ARG A 198 1.80 -11.95 17.84
N ARG A 199 1.99 -10.76 18.40
CA ARG A 199 1.81 -9.48 17.71
C ARG A 199 2.94 -9.30 16.72
N LEU A 200 2.59 -8.95 15.49
CA LEU A 200 3.53 -8.75 14.40
C LEU A 200 3.90 -7.27 14.29
N TYR A 201 5.18 -7.01 14.09
CA TYR A 201 5.73 -5.70 13.78
C TYR A 201 6.49 -5.80 12.47
N CYS A 202 5.97 -5.22 11.39
CA CYS A 202 6.73 -5.03 10.16
C CYS A 202 7.75 -3.91 10.39
N ILE A 203 9.02 -4.28 10.59
CA ILE A 203 10.07 -3.37 11.04
C ILE A 203 10.97 -2.85 9.92
N ARG A 204 11.03 -3.58 8.80
CA ARG A 204 11.88 -3.24 7.66
C ARG A 204 11.24 -3.76 6.38
N GLU A 205 11.46 -3.05 5.28
CA GLU A 205 11.03 -3.49 3.95
C GLU A 205 12.17 -3.36 2.94
N LEU A 206 12.17 -4.28 1.97
CA LEU A 206 12.89 -4.20 0.72
C LEU A 206 11.89 -4.53 -0.40
N TYR A 207 11.48 -3.51 -1.13
CA TYR A 207 10.46 -3.61 -2.16
C TYR A 207 11.01 -3.27 -3.55
N GLY A 208 10.81 -4.17 -4.51
CA GLY A 208 11.46 -4.16 -5.81
C GLY A 208 10.78 -3.30 -6.88
N CYS A 209 10.42 -2.05 -6.58
CA CYS A 209 9.66 -1.18 -7.48
C CYS A 209 10.57 -0.17 -8.24
N ALA A 210 10.39 -0.03 -9.55
CA ALA A 210 11.19 0.81 -10.45
C ALA A 210 10.79 2.31 -10.46
N GLY A 211 10.11 2.78 -9.41
CA GLY A 211 9.60 4.15 -9.29
C GLY A 211 8.22 4.35 -9.92
N GLU A 212 7.85 3.53 -10.90
CA GLU A 212 6.49 3.40 -11.41
C GLU A 212 5.70 2.38 -10.55
N PRO A 213 4.46 2.69 -10.16
CA PRO A 213 3.59 1.76 -9.43
C PRO A 213 3.52 0.41 -10.13
N ASP A 214 3.69 -0.67 -9.36
CA ASP A 214 3.55 -2.05 -9.84
C ASP A 214 4.52 -2.50 -10.96
N VAL A 215 5.63 -1.77 -11.15
CA VAL A 215 6.71 -2.14 -12.09
C VAL A 215 7.94 -2.64 -11.35
N GLY A 216 8.38 -3.88 -11.66
CA GLY A 216 9.51 -4.53 -11.03
C GLY A 216 10.88 -4.01 -11.48
N LEU A 217 11.87 -4.06 -10.58
CA LEU A 217 13.26 -3.68 -10.84
C LEU A 217 14.03 -4.64 -11.75
N ARG A 218 13.49 -5.83 -12.05
CA ARG A 218 14.14 -6.90 -12.83
C ARG A 218 15.52 -7.29 -12.27
N TRP A 219 15.62 -7.38 -10.95
CA TRP A 219 16.83 -7.88 -10.31
C TRP A 219 16.84 -9.40 -10.36
N GLU A 220 17.99 -9.97 -10.71
CA GLU A 220 18.20 -11.41 -10.62
C GLU A 220 18.15 -11.89 -9.16
N PRO A 221 17.73 -13.13 -8.88
CA PRO A 221 17.58 -13.66 -7.52
C PRO A 221 18.82 -13.46 -6.64
N GLY A 222 20.01 -13.70 -7.20
CA GLY A 222 21.28 -13.52 -6.48
C GLY A 222 21.53 -12.07 -6.05
N ARG A 223 21.11 -11.08 -6.86
CA ARG A 223 21.21 -9.66 -6.50
C ARG A 223 20.24 -9.30 -5.37
N VAL A 224 19.01 -9.82 -5.43
CA VAL A 224 18.02 -9.64 -4.35
C VAL A 224 18.55 -10.24 -3.05
N ALA A 225 19.06 -11.47 -3.09
CA ALA A 225 19.63 -12.15 -1.93
C ALA A 225 20.84 -11.41 -1.34
N ALA A 226 21.75 -10.90 -2.19
CA ALA A 226 22.87 -10.08 -1.74
C ALA A 226 22.38 -8.82 -1.01
N LYS A 227 21.33 -8.16 -1.52
CA LYS A 227 20.75 -6.97 -0.87
C LYS A 227 20.06 -7.31 0.46
N ILE A 228 19.39 -8.45 0.53
CA ILE A 228 18.81 -8.98 1.79
C ILE A 228 19.93 -9.15 2.83
N LYS A 229 21.04 -9.82 2.48
CA LYS A 229 22.18 -10.01 3.40
C LYS A 229 22.81 -8.69 3.84
N GLU A 230 22.94 -7.73 2.92
CA GLU A 230 23.45 -6.40 3.23
C GLU A 230 22.57 -5.70 4.28
N ILE A 231 21.25 -5.71 4.09
CA ILE A 231 20.30 -5.12 5.04
C ILE A 231 20.37 -5.83 6.40
N GLU A 232 20.34 -7.16 6.40
CA GLU A 232 20.43 -7.96 7.64
C GLU A 232 21.73 -7.74 8.41
N GLY A 233 22.82 -7.39 7.73
CA GLY A 233 24.12 -7.10 8.35
C GLY A 233 24.28 -5.68 8.86
N GLN A 234 23.53 -4.71 8.31
CA GLN A 234 23.68 -3.28 8.61
C GLN A 234 22.57 -2.72 9.49
N ASP A 235 21.36 -3.28 9.41
CA ASP A 235 20.21 -2.78 10.17
C ASP A 235 20.36 -3.13 11.66
N GLU A 236 20.24 -2.13 12.53
CA GLU A 236 20.44 -2.28 13.98
C GLU A 236 19.46 -3.28 14.62
N ASN A 237 18.25 -3.42 14.07
CA ASN A 237 17.26 -4.37 14.58
C ASN A 237 17.49 -5.80 14.09
N LEU A 238 18.23 -5.98 12.99
CA LEU A 238 18.41 -7.27 12.32
C LEU A 238 19.81 -7.86 12.55
N LYS A 239 20.82 -7.01 12.68
CA LYS A 239 22.21 -7.45 12.85
C LYS A 239 22.34 -8.37 14.06
N ASN A 240 23.09 -9.44 13.88
CA ASN A 240 23.33 -10.48 14.90
C ASN A 240 22.09 -11.24 15.39
N LYS A 241 20.90 -11.07 14.76
CA LYS A 241 19.74 -11.91 15.05
C LYS A 241 19.69 -13.12 14.11
N GLN A 242 19.15 -14.21 14.62
CA GLN A 242 18.72 -15.33 13.79
C GLN A 242 17.40 -14.94 13.10
N ILE A 243 17.41 -14.96 11.77
CA ILE A 243 16.26 -14.60 10.94
C ILE A 243 15.75 -15.86 10.24
N TYR A 244 14.47 -16.16 10.44
CA TYR A 244 13.77 -17.26 9.77
C TYR A 244 13.08 -16.73 8.52
N GLY A 245 13.08 -17.47 7.41
CA GLY A 245 12.50 -17.02 6.15
C GLY A 245 11.32 -17.88 5.73
N VAL A 246 10.23 -17.26 5.29
CA VAL A 246 9.08 -17.92 4.65
C VAL A 246 8.82 -17.28 3.28
N ALA A 247 8.48 -18.08 2.26
CA ALA A 247 8.25 -17.57 0.90
C ALA A 247 7.23 -18.41 0.13
N ASP A 248 6.69 -17.86 -0.96
CA ASP A 248 5.78 -18.58 -1.86
C ASP A 248 6.38 -19.94 -2.30
N PRO A 249 5.66 -21.07 -2.12
CA PRO A 249 6.07 -22.38 -2.66
C PRO A 249 6.54 -22.38 -4.12
N ALA A 250 6.05 -21.46 -4.96
CA ALA A 250 6.46 -21.34 -6.35
C ALA A 250 7.96 -21.07 -6.52
N ILE A 251 8.64 -20.41 -5.57
CA ILE A 251 10.08 -20.10 -5.69
C ILE A 251 10.98 -21.34 -5.58
N PHE A 252 10.43 -22.46 -5.10
CA PHE A 252 11.13 -23.73 -4.92
C PHE A 252 11.04 -24.63 -6.16
N ALA A 253 10.12 -24.34 -7.08
CA ALA A 253 9.98 -25.07 -8.33
C ALA A 253 11.15 -24.76 -9.27
N ASP A 254 11.56 -25.76 -10.05
CA ASP A 254 12.54 -25.56 -11.13
C ASP A 254 11.86 -24.84 -12.30
N THR A 255 12.37 -23.67 -12.65
CA THR A 255 11.87 -22.84 -13.75
C THR A 255 12.38 -23.28 -15.13
N GLY A 256 12.98 -24.48 -15.24
CA GLY A 256 13.52 -25.03 -16.49
C GLY A 256 14.96 -24.58 -16.78
N SER A 257 15.58 -23.84 -15.87
CA SER A 257 16.98 -23.40 -15.88
C SER A 257 17.91 -24.35 -15.11
N GLY A 258 17.36 -25.35 -14.39
CA GLY A 258 18.12 -26.31 -13.58
C GLY A 258 18.40 -25.85 -12.15
N GLU A 259 18.09 -24.59 -11.81
CA GLU A 259 18.16 -24.03 -10.46
C GLU A 259 16.91 -23.20 -10.16
N SER A 260 16.28 -23.45 -9.00
CA SER A 260 15.14 -22.67 -8.52
C SER A 260 15.58 -21.33 -7.93
N VAL A 261 14.66 -20.37 -7.84
CA VAL A 261 14.90 -19.07 -7.20
C VAL A 261 15.40 -19.27 -5.77
N ALA A 262 14.78 -20.19 -5.02
CA ALA A 262 15.22 -20.53 -3.66
C ALA A 262 16.69 -20.97 -3.62
N ARG A 263 17.12 -21.89 -4.51
CA ARG A 263 18.52 -22.35 -4.58
C ARG A 263 19.51 -21.23 -4.88
N LEU A 264 19.16 -20.32 -5.78
CA LEU A 264 20.00 -19.16 -6.10
C LEU A 264 20.17 -18.23 -4.88
N MET A 265 19.11 -18.07 -4.08
CA MET A 265 19.17 -17.29 -2.84
C MET A 265 19.97 -18.01 -1.73
N GLU A 266 19.87 -19.34 -1.64
CA GLU A 266 20.66 -20.17 -0.71
C GLU A 266 22.16 -20.03 -0.97
N GLY A 267 22.58 -19.88 -2.23
CA GLY A 267 23.97 -19.60 -2.61
C GLY A 267 24.53 -18.32 -1.96
N GLN A 268 23.67 -17.37 -1.59
CA GLN A 268 24.01 -16.15 -0.85
C GLN A 268 23.71 -16.27 0.66
N ARG A 269 23.46 -17.49 1.17
CA ARG A 269 23.08 -17.77 2.57
C ARG A 269 21.77 -17.11 3.01
N VAL A 270 20.82 -16.99 2.08
CA VAL A 270 19.44 -16.56 2.32
C VAL A 270 18.53 -17.79 2.13
N PHE A 271 18.02 -18.30 3.23
CA PHE A 271 17.18 -19.50 3.29
C PHE A 271 15.71 -19.14 3.48
N PHE A 272 14.82 -19.88 2.82
CA PHE A 272 13.38 -19.78 2.98
C PHE A 272 12.77 -21.17 3.17
N GLU A 273 11.66 -21.23 3.89
CA GLU A 273 10.77 -22.38 3.93
C GLU A 273 9.48 -22.06 3.12
N PRO A 274 8.82 -23.08 2.55
CA PRO A 274 7.58 -22.87 1.82
C PRO A 274 6.46 -22.36 2.74
N ALA A 275 5.77 -21.32 2.30
CA ALA A 275 4.60 -20.76 2.97
C ALA A 275 3.35 -21.63 2.76
N ASP A 276 2.42 -21.56 3.71
CA ASP A 276 1.03 -21.89 3.42
C ASP A 276 0.42 -20.71 2.64
N ASN A 277 0.08 -20.93 1.38
CA ASN A 277 -0.44 -19.93 0.47
C ASN A 277 -1.97 -19.99 0.31
N ALA A 278 -2.71 -20.61 1.24
CA ALA A 278 -4.17 -20.55 1.27
C ALA A 278 -4.67 -19.09 1.36
N ARG A 279 -5.29 -18.60 0.28
CA ARG A 279 -5.67 -17.18 0.11
C ARG A 279 -6.74 -16.74 1.10
N LEU A 280 -7.87 -17.44 1.16
CA LEU A 280 -8.99 -17.09 2.05
C LEU A 280 -8.60 -17.13 3.54
N ALA A 281 -7.92 -18.20 3.98
CA ALA A 281 -7.47 -18.34 5.37
C ALA A 281 -6.48 -17.23 5.75
N GLY A 282 -5.55 -16.92 4.85
CA GLY A 282 -4.61 -15.82 5.03
C GLY A 282 -5.26 -14.44 5.06
N LYS A 283 -6.23 -14.18 4.18
CA LYS A 283 -7.06 -12.96 4.20
C LYS A 283 -7.73 -12.78 5.56
N MET A 284 -8.37 -13.84 6.07
CA MET A 284 -9.02 -13.82 7.40
C MET A 284 -8.02 -13.57 8.53
N GLN A 285 -6.82 -14.14 8.47
CA GLN A 285 -5.76 -13.83 9.45
C GLN A 285 -5.40 -12.34 9.44
N LEU A 286 -5.32 -11.69 8.28
CA LEU A 286 -5.10 -10.25 8.22
C LEU A 286 -6.25 -9.46 8.86
N HIS A 287 -7.52 -9.78 8.55
CA HIS A 287 -8.66 -9.12 9.21
C HIS A 287 -8.61 -9.24 10.73
N HIS A 288 -8.33 -10.43 11.25
CA HIS A 288 -8.16 -10.63 12.69
C HIS A 288 -6.99 -9.84 13.28
N ARG A 289 -5.94 -9.62 12.48
CA ARG A 289 -4.76 -8.90 12.93
C ARG A 289 -4.90 -7.39 12.87
N LEU A 290 -5.69 -6.89 11.93
CA LEU A 290 -6.01 -5.48 11.77
C LEU A 290 -7.15 -5.04 12.72
N SER A 291 -7.95 -5.99 13.19
CA SER A 291 -8.98 -5.70 14.19
C SER A 291 -8.35 -5.17 15.49
N PHE A 292 -8.81 -4.00 15.94
CA PHE A 292 -8.43 -3.43 17.22
C PHE A 292 -9.15 -4.13 18.37
N ASP A 293 -8.44 -4.37 19.47
CA ASP A 293 -9.07 -4.78 20.72
C ASP A 293 -9.74 -3.60 21.45
N LYS A 294 -10.30 -3.88 22.64
CA LYS A 294 -10.97 -2.88 23.49
C LYS A 294 -10.07 -1.70 23.90
N ASP A 295 -8.75 -1.91 23.95
CA ASP A 295 -7.78 -0.89 24.31
C ASP A 295 -7.28 -0.13 23.06
N GLY A 296 -7.79 -0.46 21.87
CA GLY A 296 -7.37 0.14 20.61
C GLY A 296 -6.06 -0.41 20.08
N ILE A 297 -5.67 -1.63 20.45
CA ILE A 297 -4.42 -2.27 20.06
C ILE A 297 -4.69 -3.36 19.00
N PRO A 298 -4.08 -3.30 17.81
CA PRO A 298 -4.15 -4.35 16.80
C PRO A 298 -3.08 -5.43 17.04
N MET A 299 -3.18 -6.55 16.30
CA MET A 299 -2.16 -7.60 16.31
C MET A 299 -1.11 -7.46 15.19
N LEU A 300 -1.22 -6.43 14.37
CA LEU A 300 -0.24 -6.05 13.35
C LEU A 300 0.07 -4.55 13.47
N TYR A 301 1.36 -4.26 13.61
CA TYR A 301 1.91 -2.91 13.50
C TYR A 301 2.91 -2.84 12.35
N VAL A 302 3.02 -1.66 11.74
CA VAL A 302 3.94 -1.39 10.63
C VAL A 302 4.75 -0.14 10.96
N PHE A 303 6.08 -0.24 10.88
CA PHE A 303 6.94 0.94 11.05
C PHE A 303 6.67 1.94 9.93
N SER A 304 6.62 3.23 10.26
CA SER A 304 6.35 4.31 9.30
C SER A 304 7.38 4.41 8.16
N THR A 305 8.51 3.70 8.28
CA THR A 305 9.51 3.53 7.22
C THR A 305 9.12 2.50 6.15
N CYS A 306 8.14 1.63 6.41
CA CYS A 306 7.67 0.61 5.47
C CYS A 306 6.60 1.18 4.52
N LYS A 307 7.03 2.11 3.66
CA LYS A 307 6.16 2.94 2.82
C LYS A 307 5.37 2.14 1.79
N HIS A 308 5.95 1.05 1.27
CA HIS A 308 5.27 0.26 0.25
C HIS A 308 4.10 -0.51 0.86
N LEU A 309 4.29 -1.19 1.99
CA LEU A 309 3.19 -1.87 2.67
C LEU A 309 2.08 -0.88 3.09
N ILE A 310 2.47 0.30 3.61
CA ILE A 310 1.52 1.34 4.03
C ILE A 310 0.67 1.87 2.86
N ARG A 311 1.22 1.96 1.64
CA ARG A 311 0.46 2.46 0.48
C ARG A 311 -0.35 1.37 -0.23
N THR A 312 0.14 0.12 -0.26
CA THR A 312 -0.47 -0.93 -1.07
C THR A 312 -1.57 -1.66 -0.33
N LEU A 313 -1.37 -2.00 0.95
CA LEU A 313 -2.34 -2.77 1.72
C LEU A 313 -3.74 -2.12 1.79
N PRO A 314 -3.89 -0.82 2.14
CA PRO A 314 -5.21 -0.18 2.14
C PRO A 314 -5.76 0.09 0.73
N ALA A 315 -4.96 -0.05 -0.33
CA ALA A 315 -5.43 0.18 -1.69
C ALA A 315 -6.09 -1.06 -2.33
N LEU A 316 -6.02 -2.22 -1.66
CA LEU A 316 -6.56 -3.48 -2.17
C LEU A 316 -8.08 -3.49 -2.20
N VAL A 317 -8.64 -3.99 -3.30
CA VAL A 317 -10.07 -4.15 -3.53
C VAL A 317 -10.45 -5.60 -3.79
N TYR A 318 -11.72 -5.93 -3.58
CA TYR A 318 -12.25 -7.25 -3.93
C TYR A 318 -12.28 -7.45 -5.46
N ASP A 319 -12.00 -8.67 -5.89
CA ASP A 319 -12.09 -9.06 -7.29
C ASP A 319 -13.55 -9.00 -7.78
N HIS A 320 -13.74 -8.51 -9.01
CA HIS A 320 -15.08 -8.35 -9.59
C HIS A 320 -15.75 -9.68 -9.97
N THR A 321 -14.96 -10.74 -10.16
CA THR A 321 -15.41 -12.08 -10.51
C THR A 321 -15.43 -13.02 -9.31
N ASP A 322 -14.40 -13.00 -8.46
CA ASP A 322 -14.36 -13.70 -7.18
C ASP A 322 -14.48 -12.69 -6.04
N VAL A 323 -15.72 -12.36 -5.67
CA VAL A 323 -16.04 -11.33 -4.67
C VAL A 323 -15.47 -11.60 -3.27
N GLU A 324 -14.94 -12.82 -3.02
CA GLU A 324 -14.28 -13.19 -1.77
C GLU A 324 -12.76 -13.10 -1.84
N ASP A 325 -12.15 -12.77 -2.97
CA ASP A 325 -10.69 -12.64 -3.10
C ASP A 325 -10.28 -11.19 -3.40
N VAL A 326 -8.99 -10.92 -3.20
CA VAL A 326 -8.35 -9.66 -3.58
C VAL A 326 -8.14 -9.64 -5.10
N ASP A 327 -8.47 -8.51 -5.73
CA ASP A 327 -8.18 -8.25 -7.15
C ASP A 327 -6.66 -8.24 -7.39
N THR A 328 -6.16 -9.28 -8.07
CA THR A 328 -4.73 -9.46 -8.38
C THR A 328 -4.20 -8.49 -9.45
N THR A 329 -5.06 -7.66 -10.05
CA THR A 329 -4.62 -6.56 -10.92
C THR A 329 -4.12 -5.35 -10.11
N CYS A 330 -4.44 -5.30 -8.82
CA CYS A 330 -3.85 -4.36 -7.87
C CYS A 330 -2.42 -4.78 -7.50
N GLU A 331 -1.67 -3.83 -6.93
CA GLU A 331 -0.31 -4.10 -6.44
C GLU A 331 -0.35 -4.87 -5.10
N ASP A 332 -0.46 -6.20 -5.17
CA ASP A 332 -0.74 -7.10 -4.05
C ASP A 332 0.48 -7.85 -3.49
N HIS A 333 1.67 -7.66 -4.06
CA HIS A 333 2.93 -8.32 -3.65
C HIS A 333 3.24 -8.23 -2.14
N ALA A 334 3.05 -7.04 -1.55
CA ALA A 334 3.26 -6.84 -0.12
C ALA A 334 2.16 -7.50 0.73
N TYR A 335 0.95 -7.66 0.19
CA TYR A 335 -0.12 -8.40 0.84
C TYR A 335 0.12 -9.91 0.80
N ASP A 336 0.58 -10.45 -0.33
CA ASP A 336 0.89 -11.87 -0.44
C ASP A 336 2.00 -12.28 0.51
N GLU A 337 3.09 -11.52 0.60
CA GLU A 337 4.14 -11.83 1.58
C GLU A 337 3.69 -11.63 3.04
N LEU A 338 2.89 -10.60 3.33
CA LEU A 338 2.30 -10.41 4.66
C LEU A 338 1.38 -11.60 5.03
N ARG A 339 0.68 -12.16 4.05
CA ARG A 339 -0.21 -13.31 4.25
C ARG A 339 0.58 -14.55 4.65
N TYR A 340 1.71 -14.82 4.01
CA TYR A 340 2.58 -15.95 4.33
C TYR A 340 3.06 -15.91 5.79
N ILE A 341 3.48 -14.74 6.29
CA ILE A 341 3.92 -14.62 7.68
C ILE A 341 2.76 -14.70 8.68
N CYS A 342 1.57 -14.20 8.31
CA CYS A 342 0.37 -14.33 9.12
C CYS A 342 -0.04 -15.80 9.28
N MET A 343 0.02 -16.58 8.20
CA MET A 343 -0.23 -18.03 8.23
C MET A 343 0.80 -18.75 9.11
N LYS A 344 2.09 -18.40 8.99
CA LYS A 344 3.15 -19.00 9.81
C LYS A 344 2.99 -18.67 11.30
N ASN A 345 2.52 -17.47 11.63
CA ASN A 345 2.26 -17.02 12.99
C ASN A 345 0.76 -16.95 13.27
N TRP A 346 0.03 -18.05 13.06
CA TRP A 346 -1.42 -18.06 13.23
C TRP A 346 -1.89 -17.47 14.57
N VAL A 347 -2.91 -16.62 14.52
CA VAL A 347 -3.64 -16.14 15.70
C VAL A 347 -5.07 -16.64 15.67
N THR A 348 -5.58 -17.05 16.83
CA THR A 348 -6.99 -17.42 16.98
C THR A 348 -7.84 -16.14 16.86
N PRO A 349 -8.96 -16.19 16.12
CA PRO A 349 -9.89 -15.07 16.04
C PRO A 349 -10.28 -14.60 17.44
N ARG A 350 -10.11 -13.30 17.71
CA ARG A 350 -10.68 -12.70 18.93
C ARG A 350 -12.14 -12.37 18.62
N PRO A 351 -13.11 -12.71 19.50
CA PRO A 351 -14.48 -12.29 19.29
C PRO A 351 -14.52 -10.76 19.14
N PRO A 352 -15.28 -10.20 18.18
CA PRO A 352 -15.46 -8.75 18.07
C PRO A 352 -15.94 -8.22 19.41
N GLN A 353 -15.12 -7.42 20.08
CA GLN A 353 -15.55 -6.71 21.27
C GLN A 353 -16.04 -5.35 20.80
N GLU A 354 -17.36 -5.15 20.83
CA GLU A 354 -17.92 -3.81 20.73
C GLU A 354 -17.17 -2.93 21.74
N ARG A 355 -16.66 -1.78 21.29
CA ARG A 355 -16.26 -0.72 22.22
C ARG A 355 -17.49 -0.46 23.07
N ALA A 356 -17.45 -0.86 24.34
CA ALA A 356 -18.45 -0.42 25.28
C ALA A 356 -18.52 1.10 25.14
N ALA A 357 -19.71 1.63 24.81
CA ALA A 357 -19.94 3.06 24.95
C ALA A 357 -19.41 3.44 26.33
N PRO A 358 -18.63 4.53 26.47
CA PRO A 358 -18.17 4.95 27.78
C PRO A 358 -19.41 5.11 28.65
N GLY A 359 -19.65 4.13 29.53
CA GLY A 359 -20.70 4.23 30.52
C GLY A 359 -20.40 5.44 31.38
N ASP A 360 -21.44 6.08 31.92
CA ASP A 360 -21.24 7.12 32.93
C ASP A 360 -20.29 6.58 34.00
N ASP A 361 -19.11 7.19 34.07
CA ASP A 361 -18.09 6.94 35.08
C ASP A 361 -18.13 8.10 36.07
N PRO A 362 -19.13 8.15 36.97
CA PRO A 362 -19.31 9.25 37.91
C PRO A 362 -18.15 9.37 38.93
N LEU A 363 -17.21 8.44 38.92
CA LEU A 363 -16.07 8.36 39.83
C LEU A 363 -14.71 8.47 39.11
N GLU A 364 -14.68 8.67 37.79
CA GLU A 364 -13.45 8.68 36.95
C GLU A 364 -12.50 7.49 37.23
N LEU A 365 -13.03 6.31 37.52
CA LEU A 365 -12.23 5.12 37.85
C LEU A 365 -11.71 4.38 36.61
N ALA A 366 -12.31 4.59 35.44
CA ALA A 366 -11.87 4.04 34.17
C ALA A 366 -10.72 4.87 33.58
N GLN A 367 -9.52 4.74 34.15
CA GLN A 367 -8.34 5.26 33.46
C GLN A 367 -8.11 4.43 32.18
N PRO A 368 -8.09 5.03 30.98
CA PRO A 368 -7.67 4.31 29.78
C PRO A 368 -6.26 3.79 30.05
N LYS A 369 -6.03 2.48 29.79
CA LYS A 369 -4.69 1.91 29.85
C LYS A 369 -3.79 2.73 28.93
N LYS A 370 -2.94 3.58 29.51
CA LYS A 370 -1.91 4.30 28.78
C LYS A 370 -0.84 3.29 28.39
N TYR A 371 -0.91 2.80 27.15
CA TYR A 371 0.20 2.11 26.54
C TYR A 371 1.35 3.11 26.37
N ASP A 372 2.25 3.12 27.32
CA ASP A 372 3.45 3.94 27.26
C ASP A 372 4.36 3.46 26.10
N LYS A 373 5.20 4.37 25.61
CA LYS A 373 6.31 4.12 24.68
C LYS A 373 7.12 2.87 25.04
N TYR A 374 7.19 2.51 26.31
CA TYR A 374 7.99 1.40 26.84
C TYR A 374 7.19 0.20 27.34
N ASP A 375 5.87 0.15 27.14
CA ASP A 375 5.03 -0.93 27.71
C ASP A 375 5.40 -2.34 27.22
N PHE A 376 6.09 -2.43 26.09
CA PHE A 376 6.61 -3.71 25.58
C PHE A 376 7.78 -4.26 26.40
N TYR A 377 8.44 -3.45 27.24
CA TYR A 377 9.42 -3.91 28.23
C TYR A 377 8.78 -4.35 29.55
N LYS A 378 7.55 -3.89 29.86
CA LYS A 378 6.91 -4.10 31.17
C LYS A 378 6.19 -5.44 31.32
N ARG A 379 6.09 -6.24 30.25
CA ARG A 379 5.47 -7.58 30.25
C ARG A 379 6.48 -8.71 30.04
N MET A 380 7.75 -8.50 30.44
CA MET A 380 8.76 -9.57 30.53
C MET A 380 8.44 -10.56 31.64
#